data_AF-A0A6P7L7F6-F1
#
_entry.id   AF-A0A6P7L7F6-F1
#
_cell.length_a   1.000
_cell.length_b   1.000
_cell.length_c   1.000
_cell.angle_alpha   90.00
_cell.angle_beta   90.00
_cell.angle_gamma   90.00
#
_symmetry.space_group_name_H-M   'P 1'
#
loop_
_entity.id
_entity.type
_entity.pdbx_description
1 polymer ?
#
loop_
_entity_poly.entity_id
_entity_poly.type
_entity_poly.pdbx_seq_one_letter_code
_entity_poly.pdbx_strand_id
1 'polypeptide(L)'
;MSGEEAPTQPQPQPEQEEAPDDSPPAAPGAPRESEDRPVSWRALVLTGYGGYDKVKLQVKTQSRAPLKEGEVLVRVHACGLNFAELLARQGLYDLLPSPPVTMGMEGSGVIEAVGEKVEDRKVGDRVIVLSRSGVWQELVSVAASRTYLMPDGMSFEDGAALPINYMTAHMMLFDLANVRPGKSVLVHMAAGGVGVAATQLCRTVPDVTVFGTASASKHEAIAQGGVTHPIDYRTKDYVEEIRKISPKGVDIVLDPLGGSDTQKGFALLKPLGTLVVFGAANCVTGQRKNLLAMAKTWYNQLSLNALKLMQANKAIAGFHLGHVGDEQLLGATMRTLLDLYARGKIKPRIDSRYHFEEVADAMRRMHERQNIGKVILLPEPRKEREEEPPADAERVEKAEPAASGAKEGATEEEAEAAKD
;
A
#
# COMPACT_ATOMS: atom_id res chain seq x y z
N MET A 1 -38.38 56.50 64.50
CA MET A 1 -37.97 55.83 65.75
C MET A 1 -36.74 55.02 65.38
N SER A 2 -35.55 55.64 65.29
CA SER A 2 -34.72 56.19 66.38
C SER A 2 -34.08 55.07 67.20
N GLY A 3 -32.75 55.03 67.21
CA GLY A 3 -31.95 54.12 68.03
C GLY A 3 -30.50 53.99 67.54
N GLU A 4 -29.74 55.09 67.63
CA GLU A 4 -28.28 55.15 67.61
C GLU A 4 -27.65 54.30 68.72
N GLU A 5 -26.47 53.71 68.47
CA GLU A 5 -25.30 53.84 69.36
C GLU A 5 -24.00 53.41 68.65
N ALA A 6 -22.95 54.18 68.91
CA ALA A 6 -21.62 54.15 68.29
C ALA A 6 -20.61 53.27 69.08
N PRO A 7 -19.42 52.95 68.53
CA PRO A 7 -18.65 51.76 68.90
C PRO A 7 -17.54 52.01 69.93
N THR A 8 -17.14 50.94 70.64
CA THR A 8 -15.97 50.91 71.54
C THR A 8 -14.86 50.06 70.93
N GLN A 9 -13.65 50.62 70.82
CA GLN A 9 -12.43 49.97 70.30
C GLN A 9 -11.80 49.00 71.33
N PRO A 10 -11.15 47.91 70.86
CA PRO A 10 -10.05 47.28 71.58
C PRO A 10 -8.69 47.44 70.88
N GLN A 11 -7.65 47.55 71.71
CA GLN A 11 -6.23 47.79 71.42
C GLN A 11 -5.53 46.69 70.60
N PRO A 12 -4.41 47.02 69.91
CA PRO A 12 -3.72 46.12 68.99
C PRO A 12 -2.81 45.11 69.70
N GLN A 13 -2.81 43.87 69.21
CA GLN A 13 -1.86 42.81 69.56
C GLN A 13 -0.65 42.84 68.59
N PRO A 14 0.55 42.42 69.05
CA PRO A 14 1.81 42.66 68.36
C PRO A 14 2.00 41.77 67.12
N GLU A 15 2.56 42.38 66.07
CA GLU A 15 2.95 41.77 64.80
C GLU A 15 3.99 40.66 64.99
N GLN A 16 3.72 39.49 64.39
CA GLN A 16 4.75 38.48 64.12
C GLN A 16 5.42 38.84 62.78
N GLU A 17 6.70 39.18 62.83
CA GLU A 17 7.59 39.28 61.66
C GLU A 17 7.70 37.91 60.97
N GLU A 18 7.09 37.77 59.79
CA GLU A 18 7.47 36.73 58.84
C GLU A 18 8.72 37.19 58.06
N ALA A 19 9.71 36.30 58.01
CA ALA A 19 11.01 36.51 57.39
C ALA A 19 10.90 36.78 55.86
N PRO A 20 11.82 37.56 55.27
CA PRO A 20 11.81 37.85 53.84
C PRO A 20 12.18 36.60 53.02
N ASP A 21 11.32 36.25 52.06
CA ASP A 21 11.59 35.26 51.01
C ASP A 21 12.65 35.84 50.04
N ASP A 22 13.89 35.46 50.28
CA ASP A 22 15.05 35.79 49.45
C ASP A 22 15.11 34.83 48.25
N SER A 23 14.14 34.98 47.33
CA SER A 23 14.12 34.32 46.03
C SER A 23 14.40 35.36 44.93
N PRO A 24 15.52 35.25 44.17
CA PRO A 24 15.87 36.26 43.18
C PRO A 24 14.83 36.31 42.05
N PRO A 25 14.52 37.50 41.50
CA PRO A 25 13.57 37.62 40.41
C PRO A 25 14.07 36.83 39.20
N ALA A 26 13.20 35.98 38.66
CA ALA A 26 13.46 35.18 37.47
C ALA A 26 13.97 36.09 36.34
N ALA A 27 15.18 35.80 35.86
CA ALA A 27 15.77 36.49 34.72
C ALA A 27 14.83 36.43 33.51
N PRO A 28 14.70 37.50 32.71
CA PRO A 28 13.89 37.49 31.51
C PRO A 28 14.41 36.38 30.58
N GLY A 29 13.52 35.46 30.24
CA GLY A 29 13.83 34.25 29.48
C GLY A 29 14.58 34.58 28.19
N ALA A 30 15.65 33.84 27.94
CA ALA A 30 16.31 33.81 26.64
C ALA A 30 15.26 33.53 25.53
N PRO A 31 15.35 34.18 24.37
CA PRO A 31 14.39 34.00 23.30
C PRO A 31 14.32 32.51 22.90
N ARG A 32 13.10 31.98 22.79
CA ARG A 32 12.80 30.65 22.20
C ARG A 32 13.14 30.66 20.71
N GLU A 33 14.42 30.71 20.36
CA GLU A 33 14.89 30.81 18.97
C GLU A 33 14.66 29.53 18.13
N SER A 34 14.08 28.46 18.70
CA SER A 34 13.86 27.19 18.02
C SER A 34 12.42 26.91 17.57
N GLU A 35 11.43 27.71 17.98
CA GLU A 35 10.01 27.44 17.62
C GLU A 35 9.61 28.04 16.25
N ASP A 36 10.34 29.05 15.75
CA ASP A 36 9.93 29.85 14.57
C ASP A 36 10.64 29.49 13.26
N ARG A 37 11.56 28.52 13.23
CA ARG A 37 12.19 28.14 11.95
C ARG A 37 11.20 27.34 11.10
N PRO A 38 10.95 27.77 9.84
CA PRO A 38 10.10 27.01 8.95
C PRO A 38 10.69 25.63 8.70
N VAL A 39 9.83 24.61 8.73
CA VAL A 39 10.22 23.23 8.43
C VAL A 39 10.02 23.03 6.93
N SER A 40 11.03 22.49 6.26
CA SER A 40 10.95 22.08 4.86
C SER A 40 11.00 20.57 4.74
N TRP A 41 10.20 20.02 3.82
CA TRP A 41 10.18 18.58 3.55
C TRP A 41 9.79 18.28 2.11
N ARG A 42 10.23 17.14 1.60
CA ARG A 42 9.87 16.66 0.26
C ARG A 42 8.53 15.96 0.24
N ALA A 43 7.78 16.15 -0.84
CA ALA A 43 6.46 15.59 -1.06
C ALA A 43 6.23 15.27 -2.54
N LEU A 44 5.52 14.18 -2.81
CA LEU A 44 5.02 13.83 -4.13
C LEU A 44 3.60 14.37 -4.32
N VAL A 45 3.49 15.39 -5.17
CA VAL A 45 2.26 16.15 -5.39
C VAL A 45 1.69 15.81 -6.77
N LEU A 46 0.45 15.33 -6.80
CA LEU A 46 -0.32 15.25 -8.04
C LEU A 46 -0.72 16.67 -8.43
N THR A 47 -0.21 17.17 -9.56
CA THR A 47 -0.45 18.56 -10.02
C THR A 47 -1.58 18.66 -11.05
N GLY A 48 -2.16 17.54 -11.47
CA GLY A 48 -3.26 17.45 -12.43
C GLY A 48 -3.53 15.99 -12.79
N TYR A 49 -4.55 15.71 -13.60
CA TYR A 49 -4.85 14.33 -14.01
C TYR A 49 -4.11 13.92 -15.29
N GLY A 50 -3.64 12.68 -15.38
CA GLY A 50 -3.00 12.16 -16.58
C GLY A 50 -1.94 11.07 -16.38
N GLY A 51 -0.84 11.21 -17.13
CA GLY A 51 0.29 10.28 -17.14
C GLY A 51 1.19 10.44 -15.91
N TYR A 52 2.34 9.74 -15.93
CA TYR A 52 3.29 9.74 -14.81
C TYR A 52 3.87 11.13 -14.51
N ASP A 53 3.97 12.00 -15.53
CA ASP A 53 4.45 13.39 -15.45
C ASP A 53 3.64 14.30 -14.53
N LYS A 54 2.45 13.84 -14.11
CA LYS A 54 1.54 14.59 -13.24
C LYS A 54 1.85 14.47 -11.75
N VAL A 55 2.70 13.55 -11.34
CA VAL A 55 3.17 13.48 -9.95
C VAL A 55 4.57 14.04 -9.88
N LYS A 56 4.71 15.16 -9.18
CA LYS A 56 5.95 15.93 -9.09
C LYS A 56 6.50 15.90 -7.68
N LEU A 57 7.79 15.68 -7.55
CA LEU A 57 8.52 15.94 -6.32
C LEU A 57 8.60 17.45 -6.08
N GLN A 58 8.18 17.89 -4.91
CA GLN A 58 8.21 19.29 -4.47
C GLN A 58 8.80 19.37 -3.08
N VAL A 59 9.48 20.48 -2.77
CA VAL A 59 9.81 20.85 -1.39
C VAL A 59 8.70 21.75 -0.88
N LYS A 60 8.03 21.32 0.18
CA LYS A 60 7.06 22.13 0.92
C LYS A 60 7.78 22.80 2.08
N THR A 61 7.42 24.03 2.37
CA THR A 61 7.94 24.79 3.51
C THR A 61 6.75 25.37 4.26
N GLN A 62 6.69 25.15 5.56
CA GLN A 62 5.66 25.70 6.42
C GLN A 62 6.26 26.17 7.74
N SER A 63 5.71 27.23 8.31
CA SER A 63 5.94 27.52 9.73
C SER A 63 5.46 26.34 10.56
N ARG A 64 6.14 26.05 11.68
CA ARG A 64 5.80 24.94 12.55
C ARG A 64 4.51 25.26 13.31
N ALA A 65 3.37 25.11 12.64
CA ALA A 65 2.07 25.27 13.28
C ALA A 65 1.91 24.18 14.36
N PRO A 66 1.30 24.50 15.51
CA PRO A 66 1.01 23.50 16.52
C PRO A 66 0.08 22.43 15.93
N LEU A 67 0.32 21.18 16.31
CA LEU A 67 -0.55 20.05 15.94
C LEU A 67 -1.95 20.30 16.50
N LYS A 68 -2.98 19.85 15.77
CA LYS A 68 -4.33 19.88 16.33
C LYS A 68 -4.44 18.86 17.46
N GLU A 69 -5.44 19.07 18.30
CA GLU A 69 -5.85 18.08 19.31
C GLU A 69 -6.07 16.70 18.65
N GLY A 70 -5.51 15.66 19.26
CA GLY A 70 -5.63 14.28 18.76
C GLY A 70 -4.72 13.94 17.57
N GLU A 71 -3.85 14.84 17.12
CA GLU A 71 -2.90 14.58 16.02
C GLU A 71 -1.49 14.20 16.50
N VAL A 72 -0.77 13.49 15.64
CA VAL A 72 0.67 13.24 15.78
C VAL A 72 1.38 13.66 14.50
N LEU A 73 2.62 14.14 14.62
CA LEU A 73 3.52 14.38 13.50
C LEU A 73 4.41 13.16 13.31
N VAL A 74 4.41 12.57 12.12
CA VAL A 74 5.22 11.39 11.79
C VAL A 74 6.25 11.75 10.72
N ARG A 75 7.53 11.45 11.00
CA ARG A 75 8.56 11.36 9.96
C ARG A 75 8.39 10.05 9.23
N VAL A 76 8.02 10.12 7.97
CA VAL A 76 7.78 8.94 7.14
C VAL A 76 9.11 8.39 6.64
N HIS A 77 9.30 7.07 6.78
CA HIS A 77 10.48 6.33 6.31
C HIS A 77 10.18 5.45 5.09
N ALA A 78 8.93 5.00 4.94
CA ALA A 78 8.49 4.24 3.77
C ALA A 78 7.01 4.51 3.48
N CYS A 79 6.64 4.55 2.21
CA CYS A 79 5.26 4.68 1.77
C CYS A 79 4.86 3.51 0.88
N GLY A 80 3.60 3.07 0.98
CA GLY A 80 3.03 2.09 0.07
C GLY A 80 2.51 2.75 -1.20
N LEU A 81 2.74 2.12 -2.35
CA LEU A 81 2.04 2.42 -3.60
C LEU A 81 0.90 1.41 -3.80
N ASN A 82 -0.31 1.89 -4.12
CA ASN A 82 -1.46 1.05 -4.44
C ASN A 82 -2.03 1.37 -5.83
N PHE A 83 -2.93 0.49 -6.27
CA PHE A 83 -3.63 0.66 -7.53
C PHE A 83 -4.58 1.88 -7.51
N ALA A 84 -5.12 2.21 -6.33
CA ALA A 84 -5.98 3.38 -6.16
C ALA A 84 -5.23 4.69 -6.45
N GLU A 85 -3.93 4.82 -6.14
CA GLU A 85 -3.16 5.99 -6.54
C GLU A 85 -2.96 6.08 -8.07
N LEU A 86 -2.93 4.95 -8.79
CA LEU A 86 -2.92 4.95 -10.25
C LEU A 86 -4.27 5.45 -10.82
N LEU A 87 -5.38 5.01 -10.23
CA LEU A 87 -6.73 5.50 -10.56
C LEU A 87 -6.85 7.00 -10.28
N ALA A 88 -6.38 7.43 -9.11
CA ALA A 88 -6.46 8.81 -8.68
C ALA A 88 -5.63 9.75 -9.56
N ARG A 89 -4.42 9.31 -9.99
CA ARG A 89 -3.62 10.04 -10.99
C ARG A 89 -4.39 10.26 -12.30
N GLN A 90 -5.24 9.32 -12.70
CA GLN A 90 -6.08 9.45 -13.91
C GLN A 90 -7.41 10.17 -13.65
N GLY A 91 -7.70 10.59 -12.42
CA GLY A 91 -8.96 11.23 -12.03
C GLY A 91 -10.13 10.25 -12.01
N LEU A 92 -9.88 8.98 -11.65
CA LEU A 92 -10.86 7.89 -11.54
C LEU A 92 -11.08 7.47 -10.07
N TYR A 93 -10.77 8.35 -9.12
CA TYR A 93 -10.83 8.05 -7.70
C TYR A 93 -11.41 9.26 -6.95
N ASP A 94 -12.70 9.19 -6.66
CA ASP A 94 -13.48 10.33 -6.16
C ASP A 94 -13.15 10.71 -4.71
N LEU A 95 -12.49 9.81 -3.96
CA LEU A 95 -12.08 10.05 -2.58
C LEU A 95 -10.80 10.90 -2.46
N LEU A 96 -10.02 11.06 -3.53
CA LEU A 96 -8.85 11.94 -3.52
C LEU A 96 -9.29 13.39 -3.78
N PRO A 97 -8.85 14.37 -2.96
CA PRO A 97 -9.08 15.77 -3.26
C PRO A 97 -8.56 16.17 -4.65
N SER A 98 -9.17 17.19 -5.26
CA SER A 98 -8.71 17.72 -6.55
C SER A 98 -7.25 18.17 -6.49
N PRO A 99 -6.44 17.91 -7.54
CA PRO A 99 -5.11 18.47 -7.68
C PRO A 99 -5.09 20.00 -7.55
N PRO A 100 -4.03 20.61 -6.96
CA PRO A 100 -2.83 19.98 -6.45
C PRO A 100 -3.02 19.30 -5.08
N VAL A 101 -2.56 18.05 -4.95
CA VAL A 101 -2.71 17.26 -3.70
C VAL A 101 -1.52 16.32 -3.49
N THR A 102 -1.08 16.16 -2.23
CA THR A 102 -0.06 15.14 -1.90
C THR A 102 -0.69 13.76 -1.90
N MET A 103 -0.05 12.82 -2.59
CA MET A 103 -0.55 11.48 -2.82
C MET A 103 -0.26 10.54 -1.64
N GLY A 104 -0.75 9.29 -1.72
CA GLY A 104 -0.40 8.20 -0.82
C GLY A 104 -1.36 7.99 0.34
N MET A 105 -1.82 6.75 0.50
CA MET A 105 -2.77 6.36 1.56
C MET A 105 -2.12 5.65 2.76
N GLU A 106 -0.89 5.17 2.64
CA GLU A 106 -0.25 4.44 3.73
C GLU A 106 1.26 4.63 3.76
N GLY A 107 1.83 4.44 4.95
CA GLY A 107 3.26 4.48 5.16
C GLY A 107 3.62 4.04 6.57
N SER A 108 4.88 4.21 6.91
CA SER A 108 5.39 3.94 8.24
C SER A 108 6.55 4.88 8.56
N GLY A 109 6.78 5.10 9.84
CA GLY A 109 7.74 6.08 10.28
C GLY A 109 7.86 6.20 11.79
N VAL A 110 8.39 7.33 12.24
CA VAL A 110 8.63 7.62 13.66
C VAL A 110 7.87 8.89 14.05
N ILE A 111 7.21 8.87 15.21
CA ILE A 111 6.55 10.06 15.74
C ILE A 111 7.61 11.10 16.17
N GLU A 112 7.54 12.31 15.61
CA GLU A 112 8.40 13.45 15.96
C GLU A 112 7.74 14.42 16.94
N ALA A 113 6.40 14.50 16.94
CA ALA A 113 5.65 15.34 17.87
C ALA A 113 4.26 14.75 18.12
N VAL A 114 3.71 15.05 19.30
CA VAL A 114 2.41 14.59 19.76
C VAL A 114 1.58 15.82 20.13
N GLY A 115 0.37 15.91 19.60
CA GLY A 115 -0.58 16.97 19.90
C GLY A 115 -1.29 16.75 21.23
N GLU A 116 -2.07 17.74 21.66
CA GLU A 116 -2.86 17.67 22.89
C GLU A 116 -3.84 16.49 22.87
N LYS A 117 -4.13 15.92 24.06
CA LYS A 117 -5.06 14.81 24.29
C LYS A 117 -4.73 13.47 23.61
N VAL A 118 -3.50 13.31 23.10
CA VAL A 118 -2.97 12.02 22.70
C VAL A 118 -2.19 11.42 23.87
N GLU A 119 -2.73 10.36 24.46
CA GLU A 119 -2.16 9.73 25.67
C GLU A 119 -1.46 8.38 25.38
N ASP A 120 -1.79 7.75 24.25
CA ASP A 120 -1.38 6.40 23.89
C ASP A 120 -0.25 6.35 22.85
N ARG A 121 0.39 7.51 22.57
CA ARG A 121 1.52 7.65 21.65
C ARG A 121 2.57 8.59 22.25
N LYS A 122 3.83 8.36 21.92
CA LYS A 122 4.95 9.22 22.33
C LYS A 122 5.95 9.45 21.19
N VAL A 123 6.73 10.52 21.31
CA VAL A 123 7.86 10.80 20.42
C VAL A 123 8.84 9.61 20.42
N GLY A 124 9.32 9.22 19.24
CA GLY A 124 10.19 8.06 19.06
C GLY A 124 9.45 6.74 18.79
N ASP A 125 8.12 6.70 18.99
CA ASP A 125 7.34 5.51 18.63
C ASP A 125 7.41 5.24 17.13
N ARG A 126 7.66 3.98 16.78
CA ARG A 126 7.62 3.48 15.40
C ARG A 126 6.17 3.14 15.05
N VAL A 127 5.62 3.78 14.03
CA VAL A 127 4.20 3.66 13.68
C VAL A 127 3.98 3.37 12.21
N ILE A 128 2.93 2.61 11.96
CA ILE A 128 2.24 2.52 10.68
C ILE A 128 1.24 3.66 10.61
N VAL A 129 1.12 4.30 9.45
CA VAL A 129 0.19 5.39 9.16
C VAL A 129 -0.80 4.94 8.09
N LEU A 130 -2.10 5.16 8.34
CA LEU A 130 -3.18 4.95 7.39
C LEU A 130 -3.94 6.26 7.19
N SER A 131 -3.99 6.79 5.97
CA SER A 131 -4.69 8.03 5.64
C SER A 131 -5.49 7.88 4.35
N ARG A 132 -6.36 8.84 4.06
CA ARG A 132 -7.05 8.93 2.75
C ARG A 132 -6.14 9.47 1.65
N SER A 133 -5.16 10.29 2.02
CA SER A 133 -4.14 10.86 1.13
C SER A 133 -3.00 11.48 1.97
N GLY A 134 -1.98 12.02 1.30
CA GLY A 134 -0.97 12.83 1.95
C GLY A 134 0.17 12.06 2.62
N VAL A 135 0.33 10.76 2.40
CA VAL A 135 1.43 10.01 3.04
C VAL A 135 2.73 10.01 2.23
N TRP A 136 2.69 10.31 0.92
CA TRP A 136 3.90 10.43 0.07
C TRP A 136 4.61 11.77 0.30
N GLN A 137 5.08 11.98 1.52
CA GLN A 137 5.90 13.11 1.94
C GLN A 137 6.72 12.69 3.16
N GLU A 138 7.85 13.37 3.40
CA GLU A 138 8.73 12.97 4.51
C GLU A 138 8.12 13.25 5.90
N LEU A 139 7.07 14.07 5.95
CA LEU A 139 6.53 14.61 7.19
C LEU A 139 5.01 14.75 7.07
N VAL A 140 4.27 14.07 7.95
CA VAL A 140 2.79 14.04 7.87
C VAL A 140 2.16 14.19 9.26
N SER A 141 1.19 15.11 9.36
CA SER A 141 0.30 15.19 10.52
C SER A 141 -0.94 14.35 10.28
N VAL A 142 -1.27 13.45 11.20
CA VAL A 142 -2.44 12.57 11.13
C VAL A 142 -3.07 12.40 12.50
N ALA A 143 -4.36 12.04 12.53
CA ALA A 143 -5.01 11.64 13.78
C ALA A 143 -4.30 10.44 14.41
N ALA A 144 -4.08 10.46 15.73
CA ALA A 144 -3.42 9.38 16.45
C ALA A 144 -4.14 8.02 16.28
N SER A 145 -5.47 8.03 16.17
CA SER A 145 -6.32 6.87 15.90
C SER A 145 -6.05 6.18 14.54
N ARG A 146 -5.41 6.90 13.61
CA ARG A 146 -4.98 6.43 12.29
C ARG A 146 -3.51 6.02 12.25
N THR A 147 -2.90 5.88 13.43
CA THR A 147 -1.55 5.34 13.61
C THR A 147 -1.59 4.06 14.43
N TYR A 148 -0.73 3.11 14.09
CA TYR A 148 -0.64 1.82 14.76
C TYR A 148 0.81 1.52 15.13
N LEU A 149 1.08 1.20 16.39
CA LEU A 149 2.42 0.88 16.85
C LEU A 149 2.97 -0.35 16.12
N MET A 150 4.20 -0.24 15.64
CA MET A 150 4.90 -1.33 14.97
C MET A 150 5.47 -2.32 16.00
N PRO A 151 5.26 -3.63 15.82
CA PRO A 151 5.95 -4.65 16.61
C PRO A 151 7.48 -4.54 16.46
N ASP A 152 8.19 -4.98 17.49
CA ASP A 152 9.65 -5.07 17.46
C ASP A 152 10.13 -5.91 16.27
N GLY A 153 11.19 -5.45 15.61
CA GLY A 153 11.76 -6.12 14.44
C GLY A 153 10.98 -5.95 13.13
N MET A 154 9.76 -5.37 13.12
CA MET A 154 9.09 -5.01 11.88
C MET A 154 9.88 -3.91 11.15
N SER A 155 10.19 -4.07 9.86
CA SER A 155 10.82 -3.00 9.07
C SER A 155 9.81 -1.92 8.67
N PHE A 156 10.30 -0.73 8.31
CA PHE A 156 9.40 0.33 7.83
C PHE A 156 8.73 -0.08 6.51
N GLU A 157 9.42 -0.75 5.61
CA GLU A 157 8.82 -1.20 4.35
C GLU A 157 7.71 -2.22 4.56
N ASP A 158 7.85 -3.13 5.53
CA ASP A 158 6.77 -4.04 5.91
C ASP A 158 5.58 -3.27 6.50
N GLY A 159 5.85 -2.33 7.40
CA GLY A 159 4.82 -1.46 7.98
C GLY A 159 4.08 -0.64 6.92
N ALA A 160 4.76 -0.20 5.86
CA ALA A 160 4.16 0.52 4.73
C ALA A 160 3.51 -0.40 3.67
N ALA A 161 3.71 -1.71 3.76
CA ALA A 161 3.13 -2.71 2.85
C ALA A 161 1.91 -3.43 3.42
N LEU A 162 1.71 -3.35 4.74
CA LEU A 162 0.68 -4.09 5.47
C LEU A 162 -0.73 -3.48 5.32
N PRO A 163 -0.98 -2.18 5.58
CA PRO A 163 -2.33 -1.66 5.84
C PRO A 163 -3.33 -1.91 4.72
N ILE A 164 -3.13 -1.30 3.55
CA ILE A 164 -4.14 -1.30 2.49
C ILE A 164 -4.33 -2.71 1.96
N ASN A 165 -3.24 -3.46 1.75
CA ASN A 165 -3.32 -4.79 1.17
C ASN A 165 -3.97 -5.79 2.13
N TYR A 166 -3.52 -5.85 3.37
CA TYR A 166 -3.94 -6.89 4.31
C TYR A 166 -5.28 -6.56 4.96
N MET A 167 -5.60 -5.29 5.23
CA MET A 167 -6.95 -4.94 5.71
C MET A 167 -7.99 -5.24 4.62
N THR A 168 -7.69 -4.90 3.35
CA THR A 168 -8.57 -5.24 2.24
C THR A 168 -8.76 -6.75 2.13
N ALA A 169 -7.68 -7.53 2.11
CA ALA A 169 -7.77 -8.98 2.03
C ALA A 169 -8.51 -9.59 3.22
N HIS A 170 -8.23 -9.14 4.45
CA HIS A 170 -8.87 -9.63 5.67
C HIS A 170 -10.38 -9.39 5.65
N MET A 171 -10.81 -8.15 5.40
CA MET A 171 -12.23 -7.82 5.45
C MET A 171 -13.03 -8.51 4.34
N MET A 172 -12.44 -8.67 3.15
CA MET A 172 -13.08 -9.44 2.10
C MET A 172 -13.23 -10.92 2.47
N LEU A 173 -12.16 -11.54 3.00
CA LEU A 173 -12.14 -12.96 3.31
C LEU A 173 -12.99 -13.32 4.53
N PHE A 174 -12.83 -12.59 5.63
CA PHE A 174 -13.42 -12.94 6.93
C PHE A 174 -14.76 -12.25 7.15
N ASP A 175 -14.87 -10.95 6.90
CA ASP A 175 -16.09 -10.18 7.21
C ASP A 175 -17.18 -10.35 6.13
N LEU A 176 -16.79 -10.37 4.84
CA LEU A 176 -17.75 -10.46 3.73
C LEU A 176 -17.96 -11.88 3.21
N ALA A 177 -16.88 -12.62 2.93
CA ALA A 177 -16.95 -13.94 2.29
C ALA A 177 -16.95 -15.10 3.28
N ASN A 178 -16.66 -14.82 4.57
CA ASN A 178 -16.71 -15.78 5.66
C ASN A 178 -15.92 -17.06 5.32
N VAL A 179 -14.62 -16.89 5.03
CA VAL A 179 -13.69 -17.99 4.75
C VAL A 179 -13.60 -18.93 5.96
N ARG A 180 -13.61 -20.23 5.69
CA ARG A 180 -13.69 -21.31 6.69
C ARG A 180 -12.91 -22.53 6.21
N PRO A 181 -12.60 -23.47 7.12
CA PRO A 181 -11.92 -24.69 6.73
C PRO A 181 -12.59 -25.41 5.56
N GLY A 182 -11.79 -25.93 4.62
CA GLY A 182 -12.27 -26.67 3.45
C GLY A 182 -12.82 -25.82 2.30
N LYS A 183 -12.89 -24.48 2.43
CA LYS A 183 -13.37 -23.61 1.35
C LYS A 183 -12.34 -23.48 0.22
N SER A 184 -12.82 -23.18 -0.97
CA SER A 184 -12.00 -22.84 -2.14
C SER A 184 -12.13 -21.37 -2.52
N VAL A 185 -11.00 -20.71 -2.80
CA VAL A 185 -10.92 -19.27 -3.08
C VAL A 185 -10.24 -19.04 -4.41
N LEU A 186 -10.86 -18.26 -5.30
CA LEU A 186 -10.22 -17.69 -6.47
C LEU A 186 -9.68 -16.30 -6.15
N VAL A 187 -8.35 -16.16 -6.23
CA VAL A 187 -7.62 -14.90 -6.05
C VAL A 187 -7.12 -14.44 -7.41
N HIS A 188 -7.80 -13.45 -8.00
CA HIS A 188 -7.28 -12.79 -9.19
C HIS A 188 -6.09 -11.89 -8.87
N MET A 189 -5.17 -11.75 -9.83
CA MET A 189 -3.93 -11.00 -9.65
C MET A 189 -3.16 -11.47 -8.40
N ALA A 190 -3.02 -12.80 -8.23
CA ALA A 190 -2.46 -13.41 -7.02
C ALA A 190 -1.03 -12.94 -6.68
N ALA A 191 -0.29 -12.47 -7.68
CA ALA A 191 1.04 -11.89 -7.50
C ALA A 191 1.03 -10.43 -7.01
N GLY A 192 -0.09 -9.71 -7.06
CA GLY A 192 -0.19 -8.33 -6.58
C GLY A 192 -0.22 -8.24 -5.05
N GLY A 193 -0.13 -7.03 -4.50
CA GLY A 193 -0.10 -6.80 -3.04
C GLY A 193 -1.28 -7.43 -2.29
N VAL A 194 -2.52 -7.14 -2.71
CA VAL A 194 -3.73 -7.74 -2.13
C VAL A 194 -3.79 -9.25 -2.39
N GLY A 195 -3.37 -9.71 -3.57
CA GLY A 195 -3.36 -11.14 -3.91
C GLY A 195 -2.42 -11.96 -3.03
N VAL A 196 -1.22 -11.44 -2.76
CA VAL A 196 -0.26 -12.01 -1.81
C VAL A 196 -0.85 -12.03 -0.40
N ALA A 197 -1.43 -10.91 0.05
CA ALA A 197 -2.05 -10.82 1.36
C ALA A 197 -3.20 -11.82 1.54
N ALA A 198 -4.11 -11.90 0.57
CA ALA A 198 -5.24 -12.83 0.57
C ALA A 198 -4.77 -14.29 0.61
N THR A 199 -3.75 -14.63 -0.18
CA THR A 199 -3.18 -15.99 -0.20
C THR A 199 -2.57 -16.35 1.15
N GLN A 200 -1.80 -15.44 1.77
CA GLN A 200 -1.24 -15.69 3.11
C GLN A 200 -2.32 -15.83 4.18
N LEU A 201 -3.37 -15.01 4.13
CA LEU A 201 -4.49 -15.10 5.07
C LEU A 201 -5.28 -16.41 4.88
N CYS A 202 -5.50 -16.87 3.65
CA CYS A 202 -6.09 -18.18 3.40
C CYS A 202 -5.30 -19.32 4.06
N ARG A 203 -3.96 -19.27 4.08
CA ARG A 203 -3.11 -20.28 4.75
C ARG A 203 -3.26 -20.31 6.27
N THR A 204 -3.83 -19.27 6.87
CA THR A 204 -4.13 -19.27 8.32
C THR A 204 -5.37 -20.09 8.65
N VAL A 205 -6.14 -20.48 7.63
CA VAL A 205 -7.35 -21.30 7.75
C VAL A 205 -7.05 -22.71 7.21
N PRO A 206 -7.33 -23.77 7.99
CA PRO A 206 -7.08 -25.15 7.56
C PRO A 206 -7.77 -25.50 6.23
N ASP A 207 -7.11 -26.31 5.40
CA ASP A 207 -7.71 -26.94 4.21
C ASP A 207 -8.36 -25.97 3.20
N VAL A 208 -7.89 -24.72 3.12
CA VAL A 208 -8.35 -23.78 2.09
C VAL A 208 -7.59 -24.00 0.79
N THR A 209 -8.31 -24.30 -0.29
CA THR A 209 -7.74 -24.42 -1.64
C THR A 209 -7.72 -23.06 -2.33
N VAL A 210 -6.55 -22.60 -2.78
CA VAL A 210 -6.40 -21.30 -3.46
C VAL A 210 -6.10 -21.49 -4.95
N PHE A 211 -7.00 -20.99 -5.79
CA PHE A 211 -6.77 -20.81 -7.22
C PHE A 211 -6.26 -19.39 -7.46
N GLY A 212 -5.12 -19.23 -8.12
CA GLY A 212 -4.49 -17.92 -8.29
C GLY A 212 -4.23 -17.60 -9.75
N THR A 213 -4.74 -16.48 -10.27
CA THR A 213 -4.44 -16.06 -11.63
C THR A 213 -3.27 -15.07 -11.68
N ALA A 214 -2.25 -15.38 -12.48
CA ALA A 214 -1.09 -14.53 -12.78
C ALA A 214 -0.41 -15.01 -14.06
N SER A 215 0.50 -14.22 -14.66
CA SER A 215 1.31 -14.68 -15.79
C SER A 215 2.21 -15.86 -15.38
N ALA A 216 2.51 -16.79 -16.28
CA ALA A 216 3.34 -17.98 -16.00
C ALA A 216 4.67 -17.65 -15.31
N SER A 217 5.33 -16.56 -15.70
CA SER A 217 6.59 -16.09 -15.08
C SER A 217 6.50 -15.79 -13.58
N LYS A 218 5.29 -15.74 -13.01
CA LYS A 218 5.03 -15.46 -11.60
C LYS A 218 4.52 -16.68 -10.83
N HIS A 219 4.28 -17.81 -11.52
CA HIS A 219 3.63 -18.98 -10.94
C HIS A 219 4.42 -19.59 -9.79
N GLU A 220 5.74 -19.71 -9.95
CA GLU A 220 6.62 -20.19 -8.89
C GLU A 220 6.49 -19.33 -7.63
N ALA A 221 6.57 -18.00 -7.78
CA ALA A 221 6.48 -17.06 -6.66
C ALA A 221 5.11 -17.12 -5.95
N ILE A 222 4.00 -17.23 -6.68
CA ILE A 222 2.67 -17.32 -6.05
C ILE A 222 2.41 -18.69 -5.44
N ALA A 223 2.96 -19.77 -6.03
CA ALA A 223 2.88 -21.11 -5.46
C ALA A 223 3.63 -21.19 -4.13
N GLN A 224 4.85 -20.68 -4.06
CA GLN A 224 5.61 -20.53 -2.80
C GLN A 224 4.86 -19.67 -1.77
N GLY A 225 4.12 -18.65 -2.26
CA GLY A 225 3.24 -17.81 -1.46
C GLY A 225 2.02 -18.53 -0.87
N GLY A 226 1.63 -19.69 -1.42
CA GLY A 226 0.51 -20.50 -0.94
C GLY A 226 -0.62 -20.70 -1.93
N VAL A 227 -0.47 -20.27 -3.20
CA VAL A 227 -1.45 -20.60 -4.24
C VAL A 227 -1.35 -22.09 -4.54
N THR A 228 -2.45 -22.82 -4.34
CA THR A 228 -2.54 -24.26 -4.61
C THR A 228 -2.53 -24.56 -6.11
N HIS A 229 -3.24 -23.75 -6.89
CA HIS A 229 -3.37 -23.93 -8.34
C HIS A 229 -3.12 -22.60 -9.07
N PRO A 230 -1.86 -22.33 -9.48
CA PRO A 230 -1.51 -21.21 -10.35
C PRO A 230 -2.11 -21.39 -11.74
N ILE A 231 -2.71 -20.34 -12.29
CA ILE A 231 -3.34 -20.34 -13.62
C ILE A 231 -2.82 -19.16 -14.44
N ASP A 232 -2.29 -19.43 -15.64
CA ASP A 232 -1.92 -18.38 -16.59
C ASP A 232 -3.14 -17.93 -17.38
N TYR A 233 -3.71 -16.80 -16.95
CA TYR A 233 -4.87 -16.18 -17.58
C TYR A 233 -4.59 -15.66 -19.00
N ARG A 234 -3.32 -15.56 -19.42
CA ARG A 234 -2.94 -15.08 -20.76
C ARG A 234 -3.02 -16.17 -21.82
N THR A 235 -2.86 -17.43 -21.41
CA THR A 235 -2.77 -18.57 -22.33
C THR A 235 -3.92 -19.56 -22.15
N LYS A 236 -4.68 -19.46 -21.04
CA LYS A 236 -5.75 -20.40 -20.68
C LYS A 236 -6.98 -19.65 -20.19
N ASP A 237 -8.18 -20.21 -20.45
CA ASP A 237 -9.39 -19.73 -19.77
C ASP A 237 -9.40 -20.27 -18.33
N TYR A 238 -9.33 -19.36 -17.35
CA TYR A 238 -9.26 -19.72 -15.95
C TYR A 238 -10.54 -20.42 -15.44
N VAL A 239 -11.70 -20.17 -16.04
CA VAL A 239 -12.96 -20.82 -15.67
C VAL A 239 -12.87 -22.31 -15.98
N GLU A 240 -12.36 -22.66 -17.15
CA GLU A 240 -12.19 -24.05 -17.57
C GLU A 240 -11.14 -24.78 -16.72
N GLU A 241 -9.97 -24.15 -16.49
CA GLU A 241 -8.92 -24.73 -15.66
C GLU A 241 -9.38 -24.99 -14.22
N ILE A 242 -10.17 -24.07 -13.65
CA ILE A 242 -10.77 -24.27 -12.32
C ILE A 242 -11.77 -25.41 -12.35
N ARG A 243 -12.64 -25.50 -13.36
CA ARG A 243 -13.65 -26.57 -13.47
C ARG A 243 -13.04 -27.95 -13.67
N LYS A 244 -11.83 -28.07 -14.25
CA LYS A 244 -11.11 -29.35 -14.33
C LYS A 244 -10.76 -29.91 -12.95
N ILE A 245 -10.51 -29.04 -11.98
CA ILE A 245 -10.07 -29.40 -10.61
C ILE A 245 -11.25 -29.39 -9.63
N SER A 246 -12.11 -28.38 -9.75
CA SER A 246 -13.32 -28.19 -8.94
C SER A 246 -14.53 -27.97 -9.88
N PRO A 247 -15.15 -29.05 -10.39
CA PRO A 247 -16.24 -28.96 -11.39
C PRO A 247 -17.45 -28.13 -10.96
N LYS A 248 -17.68 -28.03 -9.64
CA LYS A 248 -18.78 -27.24 -9.06
C LYS A 248 -18.44 -25.75 -8.91
N GLY A 249 -17.21 -25.34 -9.22
CA GLY A 249 -16.74 -23.96 -9.06
C GLY A 249 -15.97 -23.71 -7.77
N VAL A 250 -16.00 -22.48 -7.25
CA VAL A 250 -15.31 -22.06 -6.00
C VAL A 250 -16.28 -21.45 -4.99
N ASP A 251 -15.89 -21.41 -3.71
CA ASP A 251 -16.71 -20.84 -2.64
C ASP A 251 -16.60 -19.31 -2.56
N ILE A 252 -15.42 -18.76 -2.90
CA ILE A 252 -15.13 -17.33 -2.81
C ILE A 252 -14.40 -16.89 -4.07
N VAL A 253 -14.79 -15.75 -4.64
CA VAL A 253 -14.05 -15.08 -5.72
C VAL A 253 -13.70 -13.66 -5.27
N LEU A 254 -12.42 -13.31 -5.32
CA LEU A 254 -11.94 -11.95 -5.09
C LEU A 254 -11.64 -11.29 -6.45
N ASP A 255 -12.43 -10.28 -6.82
CA ASP A 255 -12.40 -9.63 -8.13
C ASP A 255 -11.86 -8.18 -8.05
N PRO A 256 -10.59 -7.95 -8.40
CA PRO A 256 -10.02 -6.61 -8.61
C PRO A 256 -10.21 -6.10 -10.05
N LEU A 257 -10.76 -6.90 -10.96
CA LEU A 257 -10.71 -6.67 -12.41
C LEU A 257 -11.92 -5.86 -12.89
N GLY A 258 -13.13 -6.33 -12.55
CA GLY A 258 -14.39 -5.74 -13.01
C GLY A 258 -14.82 -6.13 -14.42
N GLY A 259 -16.04 -5.74 -14.80
CA GLY A 259 -16.61 -5.98 -16.12
C GLY A 259 -16.98 -7.45 -16.36
N SER A 260 -16.55 -8.01 -17.49
CA SER A 260 -16.84 -9.41 -17.87
C SER A 260 -16.29 -10.44 -16.89
N ASP A 261 -15.17 -10.14 -16.21
CA ASP A 261 -14.59 -11.05 -15.21
C ASP A 261 -15.49 -11.18 -13.97
N THR A 262 -16.22 -10.13 -13.61
CA THR A 262 -17.24 -10.18 -12.55
C THR A 262 -18.34 -11.19 -12.90
N GLN A 263 -18.79 -11.21 -14.16
CA GLN A 263 -19.79 -12.19 -14.62
C GLN A 263 -19.24 -13.61 -14.63
N LYS A 264 -18.01 -13.81 -15.11
CA LYS A 264 -17.33 -15.11 -15.07
C LYS A 264 -17.15 -15.61 -13.63
N GLY A 265 -16.71 -14.74 -12.73
CA GLY A 265 -16.57 -15.02 -11.30
C GLY A 265 -17.89 -15.45 -10.66
N PHE A 266 -18.98 -14.72 -10.90
CA PHE A 266 -20.30 -15.06 -10.37
C PHE A 266 -20.79 -16.43 -10.89
N ALA A 267 -20.60 -16.71 -12.18
CA ALA A 267 -20.96 -18.00 -12.78
C ALA A 267 -20.13 -19.17 -12.22
N LEU A 268 -18.91 -18.89 -11.76
CA LEU A 268 -17.99 -19.87 -11.19
C LEU A 268 -18.23 -20.13 -9.69
N LEU A 269 -19.12 -19.40 -9.02
CA LEU A 269 -19.45 -19.68 -7.62
C LEU A 269 -20.21 -21.01 -7.47
N LYS A 270 -19.85 -21.78 -6.43
CA LYS A 270 -20.68 -22.83 -5.85
C LYS A 270 -21.95 -22.23 -5.20
N PRO A 271 -22.97 -23.06 -4.89
CA PRO A 271 -24.02 -22.63 -3.96
C PRO A 271 -23.43 -22.13 -2.64
N LEU A 272 -24.05 -21.08 -2.09
CA LEU A 272 -23.62 -20.31 -0.93
C LEU A 272 -22.28 -19.59 -1.09
N GLY A 273 -21.77 -19.49 -2.32
CA GLY A 273 -20.54 -18.78 -2.61
C GLY A 273 -20.72 -17.26 -2.67
N THR A 274 -19.63 -16.53 -2.45
CA THR A 274 -19.59 -15.07 -2.44
C THR A 274 -18.56 -14.54 -3.43
N LEU A 275 -19.00 -13.64 -4.33
CA LEU A 275 -18.12 -12.82 -5.17
C LEU A 275 -17.92 -11.47 -4.49
N VAL A 276 -16.67 -11.06 -4.26
CA VAL A 276 -16.33 -9.76 -3.69
C VAL A 276 -15.59 -8.91 -4.73
N VAL A 277 -16.25 -7.86 -5.22
CA VAL A 277 -15.66 -6.90 -6.17
C VAL A 277 -14.98 -5.77 -5.39
N PHE A 278 -13.70 -5.54 -5.62
CA PHE A 278 -12.92 -4.56 -4.85
C PHE A 278 -12.00 -3.68 -5.71
N GLY A 279 -12.08 -3.81 -7.03
CA GLY A 279 -11.31 -3.01 -7.96
C GLY A 279 -11.91 -3.01 -9.36
N ALA A 280 -11.35 -2.15 -10.20
CA ALA A 280 -11.71 -2.02 -11.61
C ALA A 280 -10.43 -1.97 -12.47
N ALA A 281 -9.51 -2.92 -12.27
CA ALA A 281 -8.22 -2.93 -12.94
C ALA A 281 -8.32 -3.03 -14.47
N ASN A 282 -9.45 -3.51 -15.01
CA ASN A 282 -9.73 -3.51 -16.44
C ASN A 282 -10.03 -2.11 -17.01
N CYS A 283 -10.41 -1.13 -16.19
CA CYS A 283 -10.59 0.27 -16.61
C CYS A 283 -9.26 1.00 -16.85
N VAL A 284 -8.16 0.50 -16.27
CA VAL A 284 -6.83 1.12 -16.36
C VAL A 284 -6.02 0.42 -17.44
N THR A 285 -6.13 0.92 -18.66
CA THR A 285 -5.38 0.43 -19.83
C THR A 285 -4.53 1.58 -20.38
N GLY A 286 -3.25 1.62 -19.98
CA GLY A 286 -2.31 2.68 -20.38
C GLY A 286 -2.34 3.92 -19.48
N GLN A 287 -1.52 4.92 -19.83
CA GLN A 287 -1.11 5.99 -18.90
C GLN A 287 -2.21 7.01 -18.58
N ARG A 288 -3.18 7.20 -19.48
CA ARG A 288 -4.28 8.19 -19.39
C ARG A 288 -5.63 7.51 -19.25
N LYS A 289 -6.65 8.30 -18.89
CA LYS A 289 -8.07 7.89 -18.87
C LYS A 289 -8.45 7.28 -20.21
N ASN A 290 -8.89 6.02 -20.20
CA ASN A 290 -9.38 5.34 -21.39
C ASN A 290 -10.91 5.23 -21.33
N LEU A 291 -11.59 6.22 -21.92
CA LEU A 291 -13.06 6.29 -21.94
C LEU A 291 -13.70 5.07 -22.63
N LEU A 292 -13.04 4.49 -23.63
CA LEU A 292 -13.53 3.29 -24.31
C LEU A 292 -13.46 2.06 -23.39
N ALA A 293 -12.35 1.89 -22.65
CA ALA A 293 -12.23 0.82 -21.67
C ALA A 293 -13.27 0.97 -20.54
N MET A 294 -13.54 2.20 -20.09
CA MET A 294 -14.59 2.47 -19.12
C MET A 294 -15.98 2.13 -19.66
N ALA A 295 -16.33 2.62 -20.86
CA ALA A 295 -17.62 2.33 -21.49
C ALA A 295 -17.80 0.83 -21.72
N LYS A 296 -16.75 0.13 -22.15
CA LYS A 296 -16.76 -1.34 -22.30
C LYS A 296 -16.96 -2.04 -20.96
N THR A 297 -16.33 -1.57 -19.89
CA THR A 297 -16.49 -2.15 -18.54
C THR A 297 -17.92 -1.95 -18.04
N TRP A 298 -18.48 -0.76 -18.24
CA TRP A 298 -19.87 -0.44 -17.88
C TRP A 298 -20.88 -1.26 -18.70
N TYR A 299 -20.66 -1.38 -20.01
CA TYR A 299 -21.54 -2.19 -20.88
C TYR A 299 -21.54 -3.67 -20.49
N ASN A 300 -20.38 -4.21 -20.08
CA ASN A 300 -20.24 -5.59 -19.63
C ASN A 300 -20.44 -5.75 -18.11
N GLN A 301 -21.06 -4.78 -17.45
CA GLN A 301 -21.30 -4.84 -16.02
C GLN A 301 -22.34 -5.92 -15.71
N LEU A 302 -22.03 -6.76 -14.72
CA LEU A 302 -22.95 -7.79 -14.26
C LEU A 302 -24.22 -7.14 -13.69
N SER A 303 -25.36 -7.44 -14.29
CA SER A 303 -26.69 -7.00 -13.82
C SER A 303 -27.42 -8.15 -13.11
N LEU A 304 -27.57 -8.01 -11.80
CA LEU A 304 -28.23 -8.97 -10.92
C LEU A 304 -29.44 -8.31 -10.25
N ASN A 305 -30.46 -9.12 -9.98
CA ASN A 305 -31.58 -8.74 -9.11
C ASN A 305 -31.68 -9.74 -7.96
N ALA A 306 -32.41 -9.37 -6.90
CA ALA A 306 -32.55 -10.19 -5.71
C ALA A 306 -33.13 -11.59 -6.02
N LEU A 307 -34.05 -11.70 -6.99
CA LEU A 307 -34.65 -12.97 -7.38
C LEU A 307 -33.61 -13.94 -7.98
N LYS A 308 -32.71 -13.46 -8.85
CA LYS A 308 -31.60 -14.25 -9.40
C LYS A 308 -30.63 -14.73 -8.30
N LEU A 309 -30.33 -13.87 -7.33
CA LEU A 309 -29.47 -14.23 -6.19
C LEU A 309 -30.13 -15.33 -5.34
N MET A 310 -31.41 -15.18 -5.03
CA MET A 310 -32.21 -16.16 -4.28
C MET A 310 -32.27 -17.51 -5.00
N GLN A 311 -32.56 -17.51 -6.30
CA GLN A 311 -32.65 -18.73 -7.11
C GLN A 311 -31.30 -19.43 -7.25
N ALA A 312 -30.20 -18.68 -7.36
CA ALA A 312 -28.86 -19.23 -7.51
C ALA A 312 -28.20 -19.63 -6.18
N ASN A 313 -28.75 -19.21 -5.04
CA ASN A 313 -28.14 -19.30 -3.71
C ASN A 313 -26.72 -18.72 -3.70
N LYS A 314 -26.53 -17.50 -4.22
CA LYS A 314 -25.20 -16.84 -4.30
C LYS A 314 -25.26 -15.45 -3.69
N ALA A 315 -24.11 -14.95 -3.25
CA ALA A 315 -23.93 -13.59 -2.78
C ALA A 315 -22.96 -12.81 -3.67
N ILE A 316 -23.19 -11.50 -3.74
CA ILE A 316 -22.25 -10.53 -4.32
C ILE A 316 -22.06 -9.39 -3.31
N ALA A 317 -20.82 -8.98 -3.11
CA ALA A 317 -20.45 -7.86 -2.26
C ALA A 317 -19.50 -6.92 -3.01
N GLY A 318 -19.55 -5.64 -2.64
CA GLY A 318 -18.54 -4.65 -3.02
C GLY A 318 -17.70 -4.30 -1.81
N PHE A 319 -16.39 -4.13 -2.00
CA PHE A 319 -15.51 -3.68 -0.93
C PHE A 319 -14.55 -2.60 -1.41
N HIS A 320 -14.42 -1.53 -0.63
CA HIS A 320 -13.42 -0.52 -0.87
C HIS A 320 -12.99 0.12 0.46
N LEU A 321 -11.74 -0.14 0.88
CA LEU A 321 -11.25 0.28 2.19
C LEU A 321 -11.38 1.80 2.44
N GLY A 322 -11.17 2.63 1.42
CA GLY A 322 -11.33 4.09 1.54
C GLY A 322 -12.74 4.57 1.90
N HIS A 323 -13.77 3.72 1.74
CA HIS A 323 -15.16 4.03 2.12
C HIS A 323 -15.52 3.49 3.52
N VAL A 324 -14.60 2.82 4.21
CA VAL A 324 -14.80 2.35 5.58
C VAL A 324 -14.52 3.50 6.55
N GLY A 325 -15.58 4.04 7.14
CA GLY A 325 -15.51 5.13 8.14
C GLY A 325 -15.46 4.66 9.59
N ASP A 326 -15.59 3.36 9.85
CA ASP A 326 -15.60 2.79 11.20
C ASP A 326 -14.16 2.62 11.73
N GLU A 327 -13.72 3.56 12.57
CA GLU A 327 -12.38 3.54 13.18
C GLU A 327 -12.16 2.34 14.11
N GLN A 328 -13.21 1.84 14.78
CA GLN A 328 -13.08 0.70 15.67
C GLN A 328 -12.83 -0.58 14.89
N LEU A 329 -13.56 -0.78 13.78
CA LEU A 329 -13.36 -1.89 12.86
C LEU A 329 -11.96 -1.87 12.23
N LEU A 330 -11.51 -0.70 11.78
CA LEU A 330 -10.16 -0.54 11.22
C LEU A 330 -9.09 -0.84 12.26
N GLY A 331 -9.24 -0.32 13.48
CA GLY A 331 -8.30 -0.58 14.58
C GLY A 331 -8.27 -2.05 15.01
N ALA A 332 -9.43 -2.70 15.10
CA ALA A 332 -9.51 -4.13 15.41
C ALA A 332 -8.86 -4.98 14.32
N THR A 333 -9.15 -4.68 13.05
CA THR A 333 -8.54 -5.37 11.91
C THR A 333 -7.02 -5.23 11.91
N MET A 334 -6.49 -4.02 12.13
CA MET A 334 -5.05 -3.81 12.18
C MET A 334 -4.41 -4.57 13.35
N ARG A 335 -5.02 -4.59 14.53
CA ARG A 335 -4.51 -5.39 15.67
C ARG A 335 -4.42 -6.87 15.33
N THR A 336 -5.44 -7.44 14.71
CA THR A 336 -5.41 -8.84 14.23
C THR A 336 -4.25 -9.09 13.26
N LEU A 337 -4.03 -8.17 12.32
CA LEU A 337 -2.94 -8.29 11.33
C LEU A 337 -1.56 -8.18 11.97
N LEU A 338 -1.37 -7.25 12.91
CA LEU A 338 -0.11 -7.10 13.64
C LEU A 338 0.21 -8.33 14.50
N ASP A 339 -0.81 -8.93 15.13
CA ASP A 339 -0.65 -10.19 15.86
C ASP A 339 -0.29 -11.36 14.92
N LEU A 340 -0.94 -11.47 13.76
CA LEU A 340 -0.57 -12.47 12.75
C LEU A 340 0.87 -12.27 12.23
N TYR A 341 1.31 -11.02 12.06
CA TYR A 341 2.67 -10.69 11.67
C TYR A 341 3.67 -11.09 12.76
N ALA A 342 3.40 -10.72 14.02
CA ALA A 342 4.26 -11.04 15.16
C ALA A 342 4.41 -12.56 15.35
N ARG A 343 3.36 -13.33 15.08
CA ARG A 343 3.38 -14.82 15.09
C ARG A 343 3.98 -15.44 13.82
N GLY A 344 4.51 -14.64 12.90
CA GLY A 344 5.12 -15.10 11.65
C GLY A 344 4.13 -15.77 10.68
N LYS A 345 2.82 -15.54 10.85
CA LYS A 345 1.76 -16.12 9.99
C LYS A 345 1.57 -15.35 8.69
N ILE A 346 1.91 -14.06 8.69
CA ILE A 346 1.93 -13.22 7.50
C ILE A 346 3.23 -12.43 7.43
N LYS A 347 3.69 -12.15 6.21
CA LYS A 347 4.88 -11.35 5.92
C LYS A 347 4.67 -10.61 4.60
N PRO A 348 4.55 -9.26 4.59
CA PRO A 348 4.43 -8.52 3.35
C PRO A 348 5.57 -8.85 2.39
N ARG A 349 5.22 -9.16 1.13
CA ARG A 349 6.23 -9.36 0.09
C ARG A 349 6.54 -8.00 -0.54
N ILE A 350 7.74 -7.49 -0.30
CA ILE A 350 8.24 -6.30 -0.97
C ILE A 350 8.76 -6.71 -2.35
N ASP A 351 8.27 -6.03 -3.38
CA ASP A 351 8.68 -6.24 -4.77
C ASP A 351 9.91 -5.39 -5.12
N SER A 352 9.83 -4.10 -4.84
CA SER A 352 10.83 -3.11 -5.22
C SER A 352 10.74 -1.88 -4.34
N ARG A 353 11.85 -1.16 -4.21
CA ARG A 353 11.97 0.12 -3.50
C ARG A 353 12.41 1.17 -4.50
N TYR A 354 11.77 2.33 -4.46
CA TYR A 354 12.08 3.48 -5.31
C TYR A 354 12.17 4.71 -4.43
N HIS A 355 13.14 5.59 -4.68
CA HIS A 355 13.15 6.90 -4.04
C HIS A 355 12.07 7.79 -4.66
N PHE A 356 11.72 8.90 -4.02
CA PHE A 356 10.70 9.82 -4.52
C PHE A 356 10.99 10.35 -5.93
N GLU A 357 12.28 10.52 -6.28
CA GLU A 357 12.74 10.92 -7.61
C GLU A 357 12.33 9.90 -8.70
N GLU A 358 12.11 8.63 -8.31
CA GLU A 358 11.83 7.50 -9.20
C GLU A 358 10.33 7.13 -9.22
N VAL A 359 9.45 8.01 -8.73
CA VAL A 359 7.99 7.74 -8.61
C VAL A 359 7.35 7.30 -9.94
N ALA A 360 7.82 7.84 -11.07
CA ALA A 360 7.30 7.49 -12.38
C ALA A 360 7.59 6.02 -12.72
N ASP A 361 8.77 5.51 -12.36
CA ASP A 361 9.17 4.12 -12.58
C ASP A 361 8.45 3.18 -11.62
N ALA A 362 8.29 3.59 -10.36
CA ALA A 362 7.47 2.89 -9.38
C ALA A 362 6.03 2.68 -9.86
N MET A 363 5.40 3.75 -10.38
CA MET A 363 4.07 3.67 -10.97
C MET A 363 4.04 2.81 -12.22
N ARG A 364 5.03 2.94 -13.11
CA ARG A 364 5.09 2.15 -14.36
C ARG A 364 5.15 0.66 -14.05
N ARG A 365 5.99 0.25 -13.11
CA ARG A 365 6.14 -1.16 -12.69
C ARG A 365 4.83 -1.79 -12.23
N MET A 366 4.02 -1.05 -11.47
CA MET A 366 2.69 -1.52 -11.07
C MET A 366 1.68 -1.47 -12.22
N HIS A 367 1.71 -0.41 -13.02
CA HIS A 367 0.81 -0.20 -14.15
C HIS A 367 0.94 -1.30 -15.23
N GLU A 368 2.19 -1.71 -15.49
CA GLU A 368 2.55 -2.80 -16.41
C GLU A 368 2.37 -4.18 -15.77
N ARG A 369 1.87 -4.24 -14.53
CA ARG A 369 1.61 -5.46 -13.76
C ARG A 369 2.86 -6.32 -13.64
N GLN A 370 4.05 -5.71 -13.55
CA GLN A 370 5.33 -6.41 -13.44
C GLN A 370 5.66 -6.78 -12.00
N ASN A 371 5.18 -6.01 -11.03
CA ASN A 371 5.41 -6.25 -9.62
C ASN A 371 4.91 -7.62 -9.13
N ILE A 372 5.64 -8.22 -8.19
CA ILE A 372 5.20 -9.36 -7.38
C ILE A 372 5.21 -8.90 -5.91
N GLY A 373 4.05 -8.53 -5.35
CA GLY A 373 3.94 -7.92 -4.04
C GLY A 373 3.91 -6.39 -4.10
N LYS A 374 4.42 -5.74 -3.05
CA LYS A 374 4.29 -4.29 -2.81
C LYS A 374 5.43 -3.49 -3.43
N VAL A 375 5.08 -2.41 -4.14
CA VAL A 375 6.02 -1.37 -4.54
C VAL A 375 6.10 -0.32 -3.42
N ILE A 376 7.30 -0.02 -2.95
CA ILE A 376 7.58 0.92 -1.85
C ILE A 376 8.22 2.18 -2.40
N LEU A 377 7.80 3.33 -1.88
CA LEU A 377 8.44 4.62 -2.08
C LEU A 377 9.21 5.01 -0.82
N LEU A 378 10.47 5.38 -0.98
CA LEU A 378 11.34 5.84 0.10
C LEU A 378 11.43 7.36 0.03
N PRO A 379 11.07 8.07 1.11
CA PRO A 379 11.21 9.51 1.15
C PRO A 379 12.67 9.94 1.04
N GLU A 380 13.61 9.31 1.76
CA GLU A 380 15.05 9.64 1.76
C GLU A 380 15.64 9.84 0.35
N PRO A 381 16.55 10.80 0.09
CA PRO A 381 17.13 10.99 -1.23
C PRO A 381 17.98 9.79 -1.60
N ARG A 382 18.02 9.45 -2.89
CA ARG A 382 18.97 8.46 -3.38
C ARG A 382 20.39 8.97 -3.12
N LYS A 383 21.19 8.20 -2.38
CA LYS A 383 22.62 8.49 -2.25
C LYS A 383 23.25 8.34 -3.63
N GLU A 384 23.95 9.38 -4.09
CA GLU A 384 24.80 9.28 -5.27
C GLU A 384 25.78 8.13 -5.01
N ARG A 385 25.78 7.11 -5.88
CA ARG A 385 26.85 6.13 -5.85
C ARG A 385 28.08 6.88 -6.35
N GLU A 386 29.16 6.90 -5.57
CA GLU A 386 30.48 7.20 -6.11
C GLU A 386 30.67 6.28 -7.32
N GLU A 387 30.91 6.87 -8.49
CA GLU A 387 31.18 6.12 -9.71
C GLU A 387 32.40 5.21 -9.43
N GLU A 388 32.18 3.90 -9.33
CA GLU A 388 33.28 2.96 -9.40
C GLU A 388 33.99 3.19 -10.74
N PRO A 389 35.30 3.49 -10.75
CA PRO A 389 36.01 3.68 -12.00
C PRO A 389 35.91 2.39 -12.82
N PRO A 390 35.76 2.48 -14.15
CA PRO A 390 35.55 1.31 -14.99
C PRO A 390 36.69 0.29 -14.77
N ALA A 391 36.32 -0.87 -14.26
CA ALA A 391 37.14 -2.07 -14.33
C ALA A 391 37.15 -2.51 -15.79
N ASP A 392 38.19 -2.08 -16.51
CA ASP A 392 38.92 -2.87 -17.52
C ASP A 392 39.89 -1.96 -18.28
N ALA A 393 41.08 -1.84 -17.72
CA ALA A 393 42.29 -1.51 -18.46
C ALA A 393 43.40 -2.51 -18.10
N GLU A 394 43.07 -3.81 -18.05
CA GLU A 394 44.09 -4.85 -18.08
C GLU A 394 44.52 -5.12 -19.53
N ARG A 395 45.59 -4.42 -19.91
CA ARG A 395 46.76 -4.94 -20.63
C ARG A 395 46.51 -6.17 -21.52
N VAL A 396 46.26 -5.92 -22.80
CA VAL A 396 46.44 -6.94 -23.85
C VAL A 396 47.94 -7.16 -24.07
N GLU A 397 48.50 -8.22 -23.48
CA GLU A 397 49.75 -8.81 -23.97
C GLU A 397 49.49 -9.61 -25.26
N LYS A 398 50.30 -9.33 -26.28
CA LYS A 398 50.26 -9.97 -27.59
C LYS A 398 50.54 -11.46 -27.49
N ALA A 399 49.68 -12.28 -28.07
CA ALA A 399 50.03 -13.61 -28.55
C ALA A 399 49.72 -13.68 -30.07
N GLU A 400 50.76 -13.95 -30.86
CA GLU A 400 50.73 -14.11 -32.32
C GLU A 400 49.98 -15.39 -32.72
N PRO A 401 49.22 -15.42 -33.84
CA PRO A 401 48.73 -16.66 -34.40
C PRO A 401 49.74 -17.26 -35.40
N ALA A 402 50.05 -18.54 -35.18
CA ALA A 402 50.85 -19.37 -36.06
C ALA A 402 50.17 -19.57 -37.42
N ALA A 403 50.96 -19.39 -38.48
CA ALA A 403 50.56 -19.62 -39.87
C ALA A 403 50.50 -21.13 -40.18
N SER A 404 49.37 -21.59 -40.74
CA SER A 404 49.29 -22.84 -41.50
C SER A 404 48.75 -22.52 -42.89
N GLY A 405 49.61 -22.63 -43.90
CA GLY A 405 49.25 -22.41 -45.30
C GLY A 405 50.20 -23.11 -46.26
N ALA A 406 49.80 -24.28 -46.72
CA ALA A 406 50.25 -24.97 -47.94
C ALA A 406 49.13 -25.93 -48.35
N LYS A 407 48.81 -26.22 -49.61
CA LYS A 407 48.92 -25.55 -50.91
C LYS A 407 48.07 -26.44 -51.86
N GLU A 408 47.33 -25.81 -52.78
CA GLU A 408 47.04 -26.25 -54.17
C GLU A 408 46.29 -27.56 -54.51
N GLY A 409 45.39 -27.46 -55.52
CA GLY A 409 44.91 -28.54 -56.41
C GLY A 409 43.38 -28.67 -56.44
N ALA A 410 42.62 -27.89 -57.23
CA ALA A 410 42.32 -28.04 -58.67
C ALA A 410 41.17 -29.03 -59.01
N THR A 411 40.41 -28.65 -60.06
CA THR A 411 39.41 -29.35 -60.91
C THR A 411 37.95 -29.50 -60.45
N GLU A 412 37.11 -28.61 -61.00
CA GLU A 412 36.00 -28.82 -61.97
C GLU A 412 35.05 -30.04 -61.92
N GLU A 413 33.81 -29.69 -62.28
CA GLU A 413 32.75 -30.44 -63.01
C GLU A 413 31.70 -31.30 -62.28
N GLU A 414 30.48 -30.75 -62.35
CA GLU A 414 29.24 -31.34 -62.90
C GLU A 414 28.60 -32.63 -62.34
N ALA A 415 27.32 -32.41 -62.00
CA ALA A 415 26.14 -33.16 -62.45
C ALA A 415 25.64 -34.42 -61.71
N GLU A 416 24.30 -34.41 -61.61
CA GLU A 416 23.32 -35.51 -61.58
C GLU A 416 23.15 -36.41 -60.35
N ALA A 417 21.99 -36.20 -59.71
CA ALA A 417 20.87 -37.14 -59.60
C ALA A 417 21.16 -38.65 -59.42
N ALA A 418 20.67 -39.20 -58.29
CA ALA A 418 19.59 -40.21 -58.23
C ALA A 418 19.64 -41.01 -56.91
N LYS A 419 18.44 -41.22 -56.31
CA LYS A 419 17.98 -42.39 -55.52
C LYS A 419 18.78 -42.75 -54.25
N ASP A 420 18.18 -43.04 -53.09
CA ASP A 420 16.86 -43.60 -52.73
C ASP A 420 16.31 -42.93 -51.46
#